data_AF-A0A0W8FCH5-F1
#
_entry.id   AF-A0A0W8FCH5-F1
#
_cell.length_a   1.000
_cell.length_b   1.000
_cell.length_c   1.000
_cell.angle_alpha   90.00
_cell.angle_beta   90.00
_cell.angle_gamma   90.00
#
_symmetry.space_group_name_H-M   'P 1'
#
loop_
_entity.id
_entity.type
_entity.pdbx_description
1 polymer ?
#
loop_
_entity_poly.entity_id
_entity_poly.type
_entity_poly.pdbx_seq_one_letter_code
_entity_poly.pdbx_strand_id
1 'polypeptide(L)'
;MAKGPCEVDMIRVEIIAGGDVQRVGFRDAVWKIARNLGLSGTVQNLEPYDVSIVAEGEEDALKEFLKAINIQDGPIRVQKLKVNWSAATGEFLYFKILRGDWQEELGERFDVAVGLLHRGIEVGEQNLMVSKENLMVSKENLSIGKMMLEKQDKMLEKQDKMIEKQDGMLEKQDRTIETQDETLDEIRGMRSDLHENANKRLARIEDDIVEIKRSIRELGGSCN
;
A
#
# COMPACT_ATOMS: atom_id res chain seq x y z
N MET A 1 43.56 -5.90 -59.36
CA MET A 1 44.16 -4.73 -58.68
C MET A 1 43.91 -4.91 -57.20
N ALA A 2 44.91 -5.40 -56.46
CA ALA A 2 44.82 -5.60 -55.03
C ALA A 2 44.98 -4.24 -54.33
N LYS A 3 44.01 -3.85 -53.50
CA LYS A 3 44.21 -2.80 -52.50
C LYS A 3 45.15 -3.37 -51.44
N GLY A 4 46.28 -2.70 -51.20
CA GLY A 4 47.23 -3.05 -50.15
C GLY A 4 46.61 -2.96 -48.75
N PRO A 5 47.30 -3.46 -47.71
CA PRO A 5 46.80 -3.39 -46.33
C PRO A 5 46.59 -1.92 -45.94
N CYS A 6 45.44 -1.61 -45.35
CA CYS A 6 45.09 -0.27 -44.86
C CYS A 6 46.26 0.34 -44.10
N GLU A 7 46.81 1.43 -44.63
CA GLU A 7 47.63 2.35 -43.86
C GLU A 7 46.68 2.94 -42.82
N VAL A 8 46.82 2.50 -41.56
CA VAL A 8 45.95 2.95 -40.48
C VAL A 8 46.40 4.36 -40.14
N ASP A 9 45.64 5.36 -40.60
CA ASP A 9 45.90 6.76 -40.28
C ASP A 9 45.72 6.97 -38.77
N MET A 10 46.86 7.01 -38.07
CA MET A 10 46.92 7.32 -36.64
C MET A 10 46.71 8.82 -36.46
N ILE A 11 45.71 9.17 -35.66
CA ILE A 11 45.32 10.55 -35.43
C ILE A 11 45.49 10.86 -33.94
N ARG A 12 45.76 12.12 -33.63
CA ARG A 12 45.80 12.65 -32.27
C ARG A 12 44.60 13.55 -32.04
N VAL A 13 44.01 13.44 -30.87
CA VAL A 13 42.98 14.34 -30.38
C VAL A 13 43.43 14.96 -29.06
N GLU A 14 43.29 16.28 -28.98
CA GLU A 14 43.48 17.04 -27.76
C GLU A 14 42.13 17.53 -27.28
N ILE A 15 41.79 17.18 -26.05
CA ILE A 15 40.48 17.42 -25.48
C ILE A 15 40.64 18.20 -24.19
N ILE A 16 39.88 19.28 -24.06
CA ILE A 16 39.72 20.01 -22.80
C ILE A 16 38.29 19.79 -22.34
N ALA A 17 38.15 19.05 -21.24
CA ALA A 17 36.89 18.79 -20.56
C ALA A 17 36.70 19.76 -19.39
N GLY A 18 35.53 20.42 -19.33
CA GLY A 18 35.16 21.32 -18.24
C GLY A 18 33.80 20.94 -17.65
N GLY A 19 33.59 21.31 -16.38
CA GLY A 19 32.39 20.97 -15.60
C GLY A 19 32.75 20.35 -14.25
N ASP A 20 31.89 19.45 -13.75
CA ASP A 20 32.18 18.66 -12.55
C ASP A 20 33.05 17.45 -12.96
N VAL A 21 34.32 17.72 -13.31
CA VAL A 21 35.26 16.73 -13.87
C VAL A 21 36.50 16.49 -13.00
N GLN A 22 36.78 17.37 -12.04
CA GLN A 22 37.86 17.17 -11.07
C GLN A 22 37.33 16.56 -9.76
N ARG A 23 38.19 15.87 -9.00
CA ARG A 23 37.88 15.26 -7.69
C ARG A 23 36.77 14.19 -7.67
N VAL A 24 36.19 13.87 -8.82
CA VAL A 24 35.04 12.96 -8.97
C VAL A 24 35.36 11.62 -9.65
N GLY A 25 36.65 11.34 -9.89
CA GLY A 25 37.10 10.08 -10.52
C GLY A 25 37.06 10.08 -12.06
N PHE A 26 36.84 11.22 -12.70
CA PHE A 26 36.79 11.33 -14.16
C PHE A 26 38.07 10.85 -14.85
N ARG A 27 39.27 11.19 -14.32
CA ARG A 27 40.56 10.72 -14.87
C ARG A 27 40.65 9.20 -14.90
N ASP A 28 40.18 8.53 -13.85
CA ASP A 28 40.16 7.06 -13.76
C ASP A 28 39.17 6.46 -14.78
N ALA A 29 38.01 7.11 -15.01
CA ALA A 29 37.06 6.71 -16.04
C ALA A 29 37.64 6.86 -17.45
N VAL A 30 38.23 8.02 -17.76
CA VAL A 30 38.89 8.31 -19.04
C VAL A 30 39.99 7.29 -19.33
N TRP A 31 40.84 6.98 -18.35
CA TRP A 31 41.90 5.99 -18.49
C TRP A 31 41.36 4.59 -18.81
N LYS A 32 40.28 4.15 -18.14
CA LYS A 32 39.64 2.86 -18.43
C LYS A 32 39.08 2.81 -19.85
N ILE A 33 38.38 3.86 -20.28
CA ILE A 33 37.79 3.94 -21.62
C ILE A 33 38.89 3.92 -22.68
N ALA A 34 39.94 4.74 -22.53
CA ALA A 34 41.06 4.79 -23.45
C ALA A 34 41.75 3.43 -23.59
N ARG A 35 41.98 2.74 -22.47
CA ARG A 35 42.58 1.40 -22.46
C ARG A 35 41.72 0.36 -23.17
N ASN A 36 40.40 0.40 -22.97
CA ASN A 36 39.46 -0.54 -23.60
C ASN A 36 39.40 -0.35 -25.13
N LEU A 37 39.58 0.89 -25.60
CA LEU A 37 39.60 1.23 -27.02
C LEU A 37 41.00 1.15 -27.66
N GLY A 38 42.01 0.68 -26.93
CA GLY A 38 43.38 0.54 -27.43
C GLY A 38 44.10 1.86 -27.72
N LEU A 39 43.66 2.96 -27.10
CA LEU A 39 44.23 4.29 -27.31
C LEU A 39 45.47 4.53 -26.42
N SER A 40 46.39 5.36 -26.91
CA SER A 40 47.56 5.82 -26.17
C SER A 40 47.49 7.32 -25.90
N GLY A 41 48.15 7.81 -24.85
CA GLY A 41 48.07 9.24 -24.52
C GLY A 41 48.17 9.56 -23.04
N THR A 42 47.64 10.71 -22.64
CA THR A 42 47.70 11.19 -21.27
C THR A 42 46.40 11.86 -20.83
N VAL A 43 46.11 11.80 -19.55
CA VAL A 43 45.06 12.61 -18.91
C VAL A 43 45.62 13.31 -17.68
N GLN A 44 45.36 14.60 -17.54
CA GLN A 44 45.83 15.42 -16.42
C GLN A 44 44.81 16.49 -16.05
N ASN A 45 44.79 16.89 -14.78
CA ASN A 45 44.03 18.06 -14.36
C ASN A 45 44.76 19.33 -14.83
N LEU A 46 44.01 20.31 -15.31
CA LEU A 46 44.48 21.67 -15.56
C LEU A 46 43.89 22.60 -14.50
N GLU A 47 44.74 23.44 -13.93
CA GLU A 47 44.26 24.57 -13.13
C GLU A 47 43.54 25.60 -14.03
N PRO A 48 42.40 26.17 -13.60
CA PRO A 48 41.80 26.03 -12.27
C PRO A 48 40.91 24.79 -12.09
N TYR A 49 40.09 24.37 -13.09
CA TYR A 49 39.08 23.30 -12.90
C TYR A 49 38.87 22.36 -14.10
N ASP A 50 39.67 22.48 -15.16
CA ASP A 50 39.50 21.68 -16.38
C ASP A 50 40.34 20.40 -16.35
N VAL A 51 40.08 19.48 -17.27
CA VAL A 51 40.88 18.26 -17.49
C VAL A 51 41.37 18.25 -18.93
N SER A 52 42.68 18.12 -19.10
CA SER A 52 43.31 17.94 -20.40
C SER A 52 43.53 16.46 -20.68
N ILE A 53 43.13 16.05 -21.88
CA ILE A 53 43.27 14.70 -22.36
C ILE A 53 43.94 14.78 -23.73
N VAL A 54 45.01 14.01 -23.92
CA VAL A 54 45.60 13.74 -25.23
C VAL A 54 45.39 12.27 -25.50
N ALA A 55 44.81 11.92 -26.64
CA ALA A 55 44.63 10.54 -27.06
C ALA A 55 45.06 10.37 -28.52
N GLU A 56 45.75 9.27 -28.81
CA GLU A 56 46.22 8.86 -30.13
C GLU A 56 45.72 7.46 -30.44
N GLY A 57 45.29 7.24 -31.67
CA GLY A 57 44.78 5.96 -32.14
C GLY A 57 44.06 6.07 -33.48
N GLU A 58 43.32 5.02 -33.83
CA GLU A 58 42.49 4.99 -35.02
C GLU A 58 41.34 6.02 -34.93
N GLU A 59 40.98 6.63 -36.04
CA GLU A 59 39.93 7.66 -36.09
C GLU A 59 38.60 7.18 -35.48
N ASP A 60 38.21 5.94 -35.75
CA ASP A 60 36.96 5.36 -35.28
C ASP A 60 36.97 5.12 -33.77
N ALA A 61 38.09 4.64 -33.22
CA ALA A 61 38.28 4.49 -31.78
C ALA A 61 38.27 5.84 -31.06
N LEU A 62 38.85 6.89 -31.66
CA LEU A 62 38.83 8.25 -31.11
C LEU A 62 37.43 8.88 -31.13
N LYS A 63 36.63 8.63 -32.17
CA LYS A 63 35.23 9.06 -32.22
C LYS A 63 34.40 8.37 -31.15
N GLU A 64 34.62 7.08 -30.90
CA GLU A 64 33.96 6.34 -29.83
C GLU A 64 34.39 6.87 -28.45
N PHE A 65 35.68 7.13 -28.28
CA PHE A 65 36.22 7.72 -27.06
C PHE A 65 35.57 9.07 -26.74
N LEU A 66 35.44 9.97 -27.71
CA LEU A 66 34.79 11.28 -27.53
C LEU A 66 33.34 11.17 -27.07
N LYS A 67 32.61 10.15 -27.52
CA LYS A 67 31.24 9.88 -27.05
C LYS A 67 31.25 9.35 -25.62
N ALA A 68 32.14 8.40 -25.33
CA ALA A 68 32.21 7.73 -24.04
C ALA A 68 32.69 8.63 -22.89
N ILE A 69 33.55 9.62 -23.17
CA ILE A 69 34.01 10.57 -22.14
C ILE A 69 32.98 11.65 -21.79
N ASN A 70 31.89 11.81 -22.55
CA ASN A 70 30.82 12.75 -22.23
C ASN A 70 29.86 12.19 -21.16
N ILE A 71 30.39 12.00 -19.95
CA ILE A 71 29.70 11.34 -18.83
C ILE A 71 28.77 12.31 -18.11
N GLN A 72 27.53 11.87 -17.87
CA GLN A 72 26.48 12.56 -17.10
C GLN A 72 25.95 11.63 -16.00
N ASP A 73 26.85 11.09 -15.17
CA ASP A 73 26.48 10.07 -14.19
C ASP A 73 27.10 10.36 -12.81
N GLY A 74 26.27 10.25 -11.78
CA GLY A 74 26.62 10.48 -10.38
C GLY A 74 27.30 11.83 -10.14
N PRO A 75 28.50 11.85 -9.54
CA PRO A 75 29.24 13.08 -9.26
C PRO A 75 29.96 13.66 -10.49
N ILE A 76 30.00 12.95 -11.63
CA ILE A 76 30.70 13.40 -12.85
C ILE A 76 29.71 14.06 -13.80
N ARG A 77 29.92 15.34 -14.12
CA ARG A 77 29.13 16.07 -15.13
C ARG A 77 30.02 16.88 -16.06
N VAL A 78 30.19 16.38 -17.26
CA VAL A 78 30.92 17.09 -18.32
C VAL A 78 30.02 18.16 -18.93
N GLN A 79 30.33 19.43 -18.72
CA GLN A 79 29.53 20.53 -19.27
C GLN A 79 30.05 20.98 -20.64
N LYS A 80 31.34 20.83 -20.87
CA LYS A 80 32.02 21.31 -22.07
C LYS A 80 33.12 20.36 -22.49
N LEU A 81 33.18 20.08 -23.79
CA LEU A 81 34.30 19.40 -24.44
C LEU A 81 34.79 20.27 -25.59
N LYS A 82 36.03 20.74 -25.51
CA LYS A 82 36.74 21.32 -26.66
C LYS A 82 37.62 20.23 -27.25
N VAL A 83 37.55 20.02 -28.56
CA VAL A 83 38.22 18.92 -29.24
C VAL A 83 39.01 19.48 -30.42
N ASN A 84 40.31 19.20 -30.46
CA ASN A 84 41.19 19.55 -31.57
C ASN A 84 41.81 18.28 -32.14
N TRP A 85 41.78 18.13 -33.46
CA TRP A 85 42.35 16.99 -34.16
C TRP A 85 43.68 17.38 -34.81
N SER A 86 44.67 16.51 -34.73
CA SER A 86 46.00 16.69 -35.30
C SER A 86 46.60 15.36 -35.75
N ALA A 87 47.69 15.39 -36.51
CA ALA A 87 48.42 14.18 -36.86
C ALA A 87 49.04 13.54 -35.61
N ALA A 88 49.02 12.21 -35.50
CA ALA A 88 49.63 11.52 -34.37
C ALA A 88 51.14 11.80 -34.30
N THR A 89 51.64 12.09 -33.10
CA THR A 89 53.08 12.23 -32.86
C THR A 89 53.74 10.89 -32.58
N GLY A 90 52.97 9.89 -32.12
CA GLY A 90 53.47 8.55 -31.81
C GLY A 90 54.33 8.51 -30.55
N GLU A 91 54.26 9.56 -29.72
CA GLU A 91 55.10 9.73 -28.53
C GLU A 91 54.59 8.90 -27.33
N PHE A 92 53.38 8.35 -27.43
CA PHE A 92 52.73 7.63 -26.34
C PHE A 92 52.65 6.13 -26.66
N LEU A 93 53.37 5.32 -25.87
CA LEU A 93 53.29 3.85 -25.93
C LEU A 93 52.08 3.27 -25.19
N TYR A 94 51.51 4.01 -24.24
CA TYR A 94 50.35 3.61 -23.44
C TYR A 94 49.66 4.83 -22.85
N PHE A 95 48.41 4.66 -22.42
CA PHE A 95 47.63 5.72 -21.79
C PHE A 95 48.02 5.90 -20.32
N LYS A 96 48.43 7.12 -19.93
CA LYS A 96 48.89 7.47 -18.58
C LYS A 96 47.99 8.50 -17.90
N ILE A 97 47.81 8.35 -16.59
CA ILE A 97 47.25 9.42 -15.74
C ILE A 97 48.42 10.22 -15.16
N LEU A 98 48.48 11.52 -15.45
CA LEU A 98 49.43 12.42 -14.80
C LEU A 98 48.73 13.03 -13.57
N ARG A 99 49.34 12.86 -12.41
CA ARG A 99 48.90 13.42 -11.13
C ARG A 99 49.84 14.56 -10.74
N GLY A 100 49.27 15.62 -10.18
CA GLY A 100 50.03 16.75 -9.64
C GLY A 100 50.58 16.43 -8.24
N ASP A 101 50.72 17.46 -7.41
CA ASP A 101 51.09 17.27 -6.00
C ASP A 101 50.02 16.43 -5.27
N TRP A 102 50.47 15.39 -4.56
CA TRP A 102 49.61 14.42 -3.92
C TRP A 102 48.94 14.98 -2.66
N GLN A 103 49.50 16.03 -2.05
CA GLN A 103 48.96 16.65 -0.84
C GLN A 103 47.68 17.44 -1.12
N GLU A 104 47.66 18.23 -2.19
CA GLU A 104 46.47 18.96 -2.62
C GLU A 104 45.38 17.96 -3.02
N GLU A 105 45.62 17.09 -4.00
CA GLU A 105 44.61 16.11 -4.50
C GLU A 105 43.97 15.24 -3.41
N LEU A 106 44.68 14.98 -2.31
CA LEU A 106 44.16 14.19 -1.19
C LEU A 106 43.19 14.99 -0.31
N GLY A 107 43.52 16.24 0.03
CA GLY A 107 42.63 17.12 0.81
C GLY A 107 41.28 17.32 0.11
N GLU A 108 41.34 17.50 -1.20
CA GLU A 108 40.16 17.63 -2.05
C GLU A 108 39.20 16.43 -1.99
N ARG A 109 39.76 15.21 -1.97
CA ARG A 109 38.97 13.96 -1.88
C ARG A 109 38.38 13.76 -0.49
N PHE A 110 39.08 14.21 0.55
CA PHE A 110 38.57 14.17 1.91
C PHE A 110 37.37 15.11 2.10
N ASP A 111 37.38 16.31 1.51
CA ASP A 111 36.22 17.21 1.56
C ASP A 111 34.96 16.59 0.96
N VAL A 112 35.10 15.89 -0.18
CA VAL A 112 33.99 15.15 -0.81
C VAL A 112 33.51 14.01 0.10
N ALA A 113 34.43 13.25 0.71
CA ALA A 113 34.08 12.19 1.64
C ALA A 113 33.34 12.72 2.88
N VAL A 114 33.77 13.86 3.42
CA VAL A 114 33.12 14.55 4.54
C VAL A 114 31.71 15.02 4.13
N GLY A 115 31.55 15.58 2.93
CA GLY A 115 30.23 15.97 2.40
C GLY A 115 29.26 14.78 2.26
N LEU A 116 29.76 13.64 1.77
CA LEU A 116 28.96 12.41 1.69
C LEU A 116 28.58 11.87 3.07
N LEU A 117 29.50 11.91 4.05
CA LEU A 117 29.23 11.50 5.42
C LEU A 117 28.17 12.40 6.09
N HIS A 118 28.27 13.72 5.94
CA HIS A 118 27.27 14.65 6.45
C HIS A 118 25.89 14.37 5.87
N ARG A 119 25.80 14.12 4.55
CA ARG A 119 24.53 13.76 3.90
C ARG A 119 23.97 12.43 4.43
N GLY A 120 24.84 11.46 4.73
CA GLY A 120 24.44 10.21 5.37
C GLY A 120 23.86 10.40 6.77
N ILE A 121 24.47 11.28 7.59
CA ILE A 121 23.96 11.64 8.91
C ILE A 121 22.60 12.32 8.80
N GLU A 122 22.46 13.29 7.89
CA GLU A 122 21.20 14.02 7.67
C GLU A 122 20.05 13.08 7.28
N VAL A 123 20.29 12.14 6.35
CA VAL A 123 19.30 11.11 5.99
C VAL A 123 18.99 10.21 7.19
N GLY A 124 19.98 9.88 8.02
CA GLY A 124 19.79 9.13 9.26
C GLY A 124 18.87 9.86 10.25
N GLU A 125 19.06 11.17 10.45
CA GLU A 125 18.23 12.00 11.31
C GLU A 125 16.79 12.11 10.80
N GLN A 126 16.61 12.28 9.48
CA GLN A 126 15.29 12.28 8.84
C GLN A 126 14.55 10.96 9.06
N ASN A 127 15.21 9.82 8.87
CA ASN A 127 14.63 8.50 9.12
C ASN A 127 14.23 8.34 10.60
N LEU A 128 15.04 8.84 11.52
CA LEU A 128 14.75 8.80 12.94
C LEU A 128 13.55 9.68 13.31
N MET A 129 13.37 10.84 12.67
CA MET A 129 12.18 11.66 12.81
C MET A 129 10.92 10.94 12.32
N VAL A 130 10.95 10.37 11.11
CA VAL A 130 9.82 9.59 10.56
C VAL A 130 9.46 8.42 11.47
N SER A 131 10.46 7.75 12.05
CA SER A 131 10.24 6.67 13.03
C SER A 131 9.52 7.15 14.29
N LYS A 132 9.87 8.33 14.81
CA LYS A 132 9.17 8.95 15.96
C LYS A 132 7.72 9.30 15.63
N GLU A 133 7.45 9.83 14.44
CA GLU A 133 6.08 10.12 13.98
C GLU A 133 5.25 8.84 13.87
N ASN A 134 5.79 7.80 13.24
CA ASN A 134 5.13 6.49 13.16
C ASN A 134 4.80 5.91 14.55
N LEU A 135 5.70 6.08 15.52
CA LEU A 135 5.46 5.64 16.89
C LEU A 135 4.33 6.43 17.57
N MET A 136 4.22 7.74 17.32
CA MET A 136 3.12 8.56 17.83
C MET A 136 1.78 8.13 17.22
N VAL A 137 1.72 7.96 15.89
CA VAL A 137 0.52 7.46 15.20
C VAL A 137 0.12 6.08 15.73
N SER A 138 1.09 5.19 15.98
CA SER A 138 0.81 3.88 16.57
C SER A 138 0.19 3.98 17.97
N LYS A 139 0.67 4.90 18.82
CA LYS A 139 0.08 5.15 20.14
C LYS A 139 -1.36 5.68 20.04
N GLU A 140 -1.64 6.55 19.08
CA GLU A 140 -3.01 7.04 18.81
C GLU A 140 -3.92 5.92 18.30
N ASN A 141 -3.45 5.09 17.38
CA ASN A 141 -4.21 3.93 16.91
C ASN A 141 -4.57 2.97 18.06
N LEU A 142 -3.63 2.74 18.98
CA LEU A 142 -3.89 1.94 20.18
C LEU A 142 -4.92 2.58 21.12
N SER A 143 -4.91 3.91 21.28
CA SER A 143 -5.89 4.60 22.13
C SER A 143 -7.29 4.56 21.51
N ILE A 144 -7.40 4.73 20.19
CA ILE A 144 -8.65 4.57 19.43
C ILE A 144 -9.16 3.13 19.57
N GLY A 145 -8.29 2.13 19.45
CA GLY A 145 -8.63 0.72 19.64
C GLY A 145 -9.22 0.45 21.03
N LYS A 146 -8.60 0.99 22.10
CA LYS A 146 -9.13 0.89 23.46
C LYS A 146 -10.51 1.53 23.62
N MET A 147 -10.70 2.73 23.10
CA MET A 147 -12.02 3.41 23.13
C MET A 147 -13.09 2.63 22.37
N MET A 148 -12.72 1.98 21.26
CA MET A 148 -13.63 1.15 20.49
C MET A 148 -14.07 -0.09 21.27
N LEU A 149 -13.14 -0.76 21.94
CA LEU A 149 -13.45 -1.89 22.83
C LEU A 149 -14.38 -1.46 23.97
N GLU A 150 -14.10 -0.35 24.66
CA GLU A 150 -14.99 0.17 25.71
C GLU A 150 -16.40 0.50 25.19
N LYS A 151 -16.50 1.03 23.95
CA LYS A 151 -17.81 1.27 23.33
C LYS A 151 -18.53 -0.02 22.98
N GLN A 152 -17.81 -1.05 22.54
CA GLN A 152 -18.38 -2.37 22.29
C GLN A 152 -18.89 -3.00 23.60
N ASP A 153 -18.12 -2.94 24.69
CA ASP A 153 -18.53 -3.45 25.99
C ASP A 153 -19.83 -2.77 26.49
N LYS A 154 -19.92 -1.44 26.36
CA LYS A 154 -21.16 -0.71 26.68
C LYS A 154 -22.34 -1.06 25.78
N MET A 155 -22.08 -1.45 24.54
CA MET A 155 -23.12 -1.89 23.61
C MET A 155 -23.62 -3.30 23.97
N LEU A 156 -22.71 -4.20 24.32
CA LEU A 156 -23.05 -5.55 24.81
C LEU A 156 -23.89 -5.46 26.07
N GLU A 157 -23.49 -4.64 27.06
CA GLU A 157 -24.28 -4.46 28.29
C GLU A 157 -25.71 -3.93 28.01
N LYS A 158 -25.86 -3.08 26.99
CA LYS A 158 -27.18 -2.60 26.55
C LYS A 158 -28.00 -3.69 25.85
N GLN A 159 -27.35 -4.56 25.08
CA GLN A 159 -28.01 -5.70 24.44
C GLN A 159 -28.49 -6.69 25.51
N ASP A 160 -27.67 -7.01 26.51
CA ASP A 160 -28.04 -7.90 27.61
C ASP A 160 -29.28 -7.36 28.35
N LYS A 161 -29.31 -6.06 28.69
CA LYS A 161 -30.50 -5.41 29.27
C LYS A 161 -31.73 -5.43 28.37
N MET A 162 -31.54 -5.45 27.05
CA MET A 162 -32.64 -5.52 26.10
C MET A 162 -33.20 -6.94 26.03
N ILE A 163 -32.34 -7.95 26.04
CA ILE A 163 -32.71 -9.36 26.09
C ILE A 163 -33.50 -9.63 27.37
N GLU A 164 -33.01 -9.20 28.53
CA GLU A 164 -33.70 -9.36 29.82
C GLU A 164 -35.12 -8.75 29.79
N LYS A 165 -35.28 -7.58 29.16
CA LYS A 165 -36.59 -6.94 28.98
C LYS A 165 -37.50 -7.71 28.03
N GLN A 166 -36.94 -8.30 26.97
CA GLN A 166 -37.70 -9.13 26.04
C GLN A 166 -38.15 -10.43 26.71
N ASP A 167 -37.29 -11.09 27.47
CA ASP A 167 -37.62 -12.29 28.24
C ASP A 167 -38.76 -12.00 29.24
N GLY A 168 -38.66 -10.89 30.00
CA GLY A 168 -39.74 -10.48 30.90
C GLY A 168 -41.05 -10.08 30.19
N MET A 169 -40.99 -9.70 28.91
CA MET A 169 -42.18 -9.45 28.09
C MET A 169 -42.80 -10.77 27.61
N LEU A 170 -41.99 -11.74 27.20
CA LEU A 170 -42.43 -13.08 26.83
C LEU A 170 -43.13 -13.76 28.01
N GLU A 171 -42.56 -13.73 29.21
CA GLU A 171 -43.20 -14.27 30.42
C GLU A 171 -44.56 -13.62 30.75
N LYS A 172 -44.74 -12.34 30.40
CA LYS A 172 -46.04 -11.67 30.57
C LYS A 172 -47.02 -12.09 29.49
N GLN A 173 -46.56 -12.29 28.26
CA GLN A 173 -47.40 -12.82 27.19
C GLN A 173 -47.84 -14.24 27.49
N ASP A 174 -46.95 -15.12 27.93
CA ASP A 174 -47.28 -16.50 28.31
C ASP A 174 -48.33 -16.54 29.41
N ARG A 175 -48.16 -15.76 30.49
CA ARG A 175 -49.19 -15.63 31.54
C ARG A 175 -50.53 -15.10 31.02
N THR A 176 -50.50 -14.16 30.09
CA THR A 176 -51.73 -13.62 29.50
C THR A 176 -52.43 -14.68 28.66
N ILE A 177 -51.69 -15.47 27.90
CA ILE A 177 -52.22 -16.58 27.11
C ILE A 177 -52.83 -17.65 28.03
N GLU A 178 -52.15 -18.04 29.10
CA GLU A 178 -52.70 -18.97 30.10
C GLU A 178 -54.03 -18.48 30.66
N THR A 179 -54.10 -17.21 31.09
CA THR A 179 -55.38 -16.65 31.58
C THR A 179 -56.45 -16.59 30.51
N GLN A 180 -56.09 -16.36 29.24
CA GLN A 180 -57.04 -16.40 28.13
C GLN A 180 -57.57 -17.81 27.88
N ASP A 181 -56.71 -18.82 27.92
CA ASP A 181 -57.10 -20.23 27.77
C ASP A 181 -58.06 -20.66 28.89
N GLU A 182 -57.79 -20.28 30.15
CA GLU A 182 -58.70 -20.52 31.28
C GLU A 182 -60.08 -19.89 31.04
N THR A 183 -60.13 -18.61 30.64
CA THR A 183 -61.41 -17.94 30.35
C THR A 183 -62.16 -18.56 29.17
N LEU A 184 -61.44 -19.05 28.15
CA LEU A 184 -62.04 -19.75 27.02
C LEU A 184 -62.64 -21.08 27.44
N ASP A 185 -61.99 -21.80 28.34
CA ASP A 185 -62.49 -23.06 28.89
C ASP A 185 -63.71 -22.86 29.78
N GLU A 186 -63.75 -21.81 30.61
CA GLU A 186 -64.96 -21.42 31.34
C GLU A 186 -66.13 -21.10 30.40
N ILE A 187 -65.89 -20.33 29.33
CA ILE A 187 -66.91 -20.02 28.32
C ILE A 187 -67.41 -21.27 27.63
N ARG A 188 -66.52 -22.21 27.28
CA ARG A 188 -66.90 -23.51 26.70
C ARG A 188 -67.74 -24.32 27.68
N GLY A 189 -67.37 -24.36 28.95
CA GLY A 189 -68.13 -25.01 30.03
C GLY A 189 -69.54 -24.43 30.16
N MET A 190 -69.65 -23.11 30.34
CA MET A 190 -70.95 -22.43 30.39
C MET A 190 -71.81 -22.69 29.16
N ARG A 191 -71.21 -22.71 27.96
CA ARG A 191 -71.94 -23.01 26.71
C ARG A 191 -72.46 -24.46 26.71
N SER A 192 -71.66 -25.41 27.21
CA SER A 192 -72.08 -26.80 27.35
C SER A 192 -73.25 -26.93 28.33
N ASP A 193 -73.15 -26.32 29.51
CA ASP A 193 -74.19 -26.36 30.54
C ASP A 193 -75.50 -25.72 30.05
N LEU A 194 -75.40 -24.58 29.35
CA LEU A 194 -76.56 -23.93 28.72
C LEU A 194 -77.20 -24.83 27.66
N HIS A 195 -76.39 -25.49 26.83
CA HIS A 195 -76.88 -26.40 25.81
C HIS A 195 -77.57 -27.63 26.43
N GLU A 196 -77.00 -28.19 27.50
CA GLU A 196 -77.61 -29.31 28.23
C GLU A 196 -78.92 -28.91 28.90
N ASN A 197 -78.97 -27.76 29.57
CA ASN A 197 -80.19 -27.25 30.20
C ASN A 197 -81.28 -26.95 29.16
N ALA A 198 -80.91 -26.32 28.03
CA ALA A 198 -81.82 -26.07 26.92
C ALA A 198 -82.42 -27.36 26.37
N ASN A 199 -81.59 -28.38 26.13
CA ASN A 199 -82.04 -29.69 25.65
C ASN A 199 -82.95 -30.39 26.65
N LYS A 200 -82.62 -30.39 27.95
CA LYS A 200 -83.48 -30.98 29.01
C LYS A 200 -84.82 -30.28 29.12
N ARG A 201 -84.87 -28.95 28.91
CA ARG A 201 -86.13 -28.19 28.89
C ARG A 201 -86.94 -28.46 27.63
N LEU A 202 -86.29 -28.53 26.47
CA LEU A 202 -86.93 -28.88 25.21
C LEU A 202 -87.54 -30.28 25.26
N ALA A 203 -86.80 -31.29 25.76
CA ALA A 203 -87.31 -32.65 25.93
C ALA A 203 -88.55 -32.69 26.84
N ARG A 204 -88.53 -31.97 27.97
CA ARG A 204 -89.71 -31.86 28.86
C ARG A 204 -90.90 -31.21 28.17
N ILE A 205 -90.68 -30.14 27.41
CA ILE A 205 -91.74 -29.49 26.64
C ILE A 205 -92.28 -30.42 25.55
N GLU A 206 -91.42 -31.19 24.89
CA GLU A 206 -91.82 -32.20 23.91
C GLU A 206 -92.70 -33.29 24.55
N ASP A 207 -92.31 -33.79 25.73
CA ASP A 207 -93.09 -34.76 26.51
C ASP A 207 -94.45 -34.18 26.92
N ASP A 208 -94.48 -32.96 27.48
CA ASP A 208 -95.71 -32.26 27.86
C ASP A 208 -96.63 -32.06 26.64
N ILE A 209 -96.08 -31.73 25.47
CA ILE A 209 -96.84 -31.60 24.21
C ILE A 209 -97.43 -32.96 23.80
N VAL A 210 -96.69 -34.06 23.97
CA VAL A 210 -97.19 -35.41 23.69
C VAL A 210 -98.36 -35.75 24.64
N GLU A 211 -98.25 -35.44 25.93
CA GLU A 211 -99.34 -35.65 26.90
C GLU A 211 -100.58 -34.80 26.61
N ILE A 212 -100.39 -33.52 26.26
CA ILE A 212 -101.48 -32.63 25.86
C ILE A 212 -102.16 -33.17 24.60
N LYS A 213 -101.39 -33.59 23.58
CA LYS A 213 -101.95 -34.20 22.36
C LYS A 213 -102.73 -35.47 22.66
N ARG A 214 -102.27 -36.31 23.61
CA ARG A 214 -102.98 -37.51 24.06
C ARG A 214 -104.32 -37.14 24.73
N SER A 215 -104.29 -36.19 25.65
CA SER A 215 -105.49 -35.70 26.35
C SER A 215 -106.53 -35.09 25.37
N ILE A 216 -106.08 -34.33 24.37
CA ILE A 216 -106.97 -33.79 23.32
C ILE A 216 -107.61 -34.92 22.49
N ARG A 217 -106.87 -35.98 22.17
CA ARG A 217 -107.40 -37.13 21.42
C ARG A 217 -108.47 -37.88 22.23
N GLU A 218 -108.29 -38.00 23.55
CA GLU A 218 -109.26 -38.60 24.46
C GLU A 218 -110.54 -37.75 24.57
N LEU A 219 -110.43 -36.42 24.64
CA LEU A 219 -111.58 -35.50 24.64
C LEU A 219 -112.31 -35.43 23.29
N GLY A 220 -111.58 -35.56 22.17
CA GLY A 220 -112.16 -35.61 20.83
C GLY A 220 -112.87 -36.94 20.49
N GLY A 221 -112.65 -37.99 21.29
CA GLY A 221 -113.29 -39.30 21.12
C GLY A 221 -114.72 -39.40 21.67
N SER A 222 -115.26 -38.33 22.29
CA SER A 222 -116.59 -38.34 22.94
C SER A 222 -117.71 -37.67 22.12
N CYS A 223 -117.51 -37.45 20.81
CA CYS A 223 -118.58 -37.06 19.88
C CYS A 223 -118.69 -38.08 18.74
N ASN A 224 -119.40 -39.18 19.01
CA ASN A 224 -120.35 -39.86 18.12
C ASN A 224 -121.08 -40.96 18.88
#